data_AF-A0A919YTH1-F1
#
_entry.id   AF-A0A919YTH1-F1
#
_cell.length_a   1.000
_cell.length_b   1.000
_cell.length_c   1.000
_cell.angle_alpha   90.00
_cell.angle_beta   90.00
_cell.angle_gamma   90.00
#
_symmetry.space_group_name_H-M   'P 1'
#
loop_
_entity.id
_entity.type
_entity.pdbx_description
1 polymer ?
#
loop_
_entity_poly.entity_id
_entity_poly.type
_entity_poly.pdbx_seq_one_letter_code
_entity_poly.pdbx_strand_id
1 'polypeptide(L)'
;MKKKLQYKNLILAYSGIAILAVAGFNLYKYLRDEMLGFSDWIAIPLLLIFFFNTLTWNSEEEQKDERGQLITYKSAKIGYFALLILIFIVFVIVEFPMKNQPIQNYPLFIVLCAAIVILPVCEWIVSRRHR
;
A
#
# COMPACT_ATOMS: atom_id res chain seq x y z
N MET A 1 15.48 3.95 -28.25
CA MET A 1 15.22 4.60 -26.92
C MET A 1 13.99 5.51 -26.92
N LYS A 2 13.89 6.56 -27.75
CA LYS A 2 12.78 7.55 -27.70
C LYS A 2 11.36 6.96 -27.78
N LYS A 3 11.14 5.92 -28.59
CA LYS A 3 9.82 5.27 -28.76
C LYS A 3 9.37 4.49 -27.51
N LYS A 4 10.28 3.84 -26.79
CA LYS A 4 9.98 3.15 -25.51
C LYS A 4 9.61 4.16 -24.41
N LEU A 5 10.31 5.30 -24.36
CA LEU A 5 10.03 6.37 -23.41
C LEU A 5 8.66 7.02 -23.66
N GLN A 6 8.30 7.27 -24.93
CA GLN A 6 6.95 7.76 -25.26
C GLN A 6 5.86 6.77 -24.86
N TYR A 7 6.05 5.47 -25.09
CA TYR A 7 5.05 4.46 -24.73
C TYR A 7 4.84 4.36 -23.21
N LYS A 8 5.92 4.43 -22.42
CA LYS A 8 5.85 4.50 -20.96
C LYS A 8 5.06 5.71 -20.49
N ASN A 9 5.34 6.90 -21.04
CA ASN A 9 4.61 8.13 -20.67
C ASN A 9 3.12 8.05 -21.02
N LEU A 10 2.77 7.40 -22.13
CA LEU A 10 1.37 7.16 -22.50
C LEU A 10 0.69 6.21 -21.50
N ILE A 11 1.33 5.09 -21.14
CA ILE A 11 0.79 4.15 -20.13
C ILE A 11 0.55 4.88 -18.81
N LEU A 12 1.51 5.70 -18.37
CA LEU A 12 1.39 6.49 -17.15
C LEU A 12 0.23 7.49 -17.23
N ALA A 13 0.06 8.17 -18.36
CA ALA A 13 -1.06 9.09 -18.56
C ALA A 13 -2.41 8.35 -18.49
N TYR A 14 -2.56 7.23 -19.20
CA TYR A 14 -3.80 6.45 -19.20
C TYR A 14 -4.12 5.86 -17.82
N SER A 15 -3.13 5.32 -17.12
CA SER A 15 -3.33 4.78 -15.78
C SER A 15 -3.65 5.88 -14.75
N GLY A 16 -3.04 7.06 -14.86
CA GLY A 16 -3.40 8.23 -14.05
C GLY A 16 -4.83 8.70 -14.29
N ILE A 17 -5.26 8.78 -15.55
CA ILE A 17 -6.66 9.12 -15.90
C ILE A 17 -7.62 8.06 -15.37
N ALA A 18 -7.28 6.77 -15.48
CA ALA A 18 -8.10 5.68 -14.96
C ALA A 18 -8.28 5.76 -13.44
N ILE A 19 -7.22 6.06 -12.69
CA ILE A 19 -7.28 6.26 -11.24
C ILE A 19 -8.25 7.40 -10.90
N LEU A 20 -8.11 8.54 -11.57
CA LEU A 20 -8.98 9.70 -11.35
C LEU A 20 -10.44 9.41 -11.71
N ALA A 21 -10.68 8.68 -12.81
CA ALA A 21 -12.01 8.30 -13.23
C ALA A 21 -12.68 7.36 -12.22
N VAL A 22 -11.98 6.32 -11.75
CA VAL A 22 -12.50 5.38 -10.75
C VAL A 22 -12.73 6.08 -9.41
N ALA A 23 -11.78 6.90 -8.96
CA ALA A 23 -11.93 7.67 -7.72
C ALA A 23 -13.11 8.65 -7.80
N GLY A 24 -13.27 9.34 -8.93
CA GLY A 24 -14.39 10.25 -9.17
C GLY A 24 -15.73 9.53 -9.23
N PHE A 25 -15.79 8.36 -9.87
CA PHE A 25 -16.99 7.54 -9.94
C PHE A 25 -17.40 7.00 -8.57
N ASN A 26 -16.45 6.48 -7.79
CA ASN A 26 -16.71 6.01 -6.43
C ASN A 26 -17.16 7.16 -5.51
N LEU A 27 -16.54 8.34 -5.65
CA LEU A 27 -16.96 9.53 -4.91
C LEU A 27 -18.38 9.96 -5.30
N TYR A 28 -18.71 9.92 -6.59
CA TYR A 28 -20.06 10.21 -7.07
C TYR A 28 -21.11 9.23 -6.50
N LYS A 29 -20.80 7.93 -6.48
CA LYS A 29 -21.64 6.91 -5.84
C LYS A 29 -21.82 7.19 -4.35
N TYR A 30 -20.73 7.48 -3.65
CA TYR A 30 -20.74 7.81 -2.22
C TYR A 30 -21.62 9.02 -1.91
N LEU A 31 -21.55 10.09 -2.72
CA LEU A 31 -22.38 11.29 -2.55
C LEU A 31 -23.87 11.05 -2.82
N ARG A 32 -24.23 9.94 -3.47
CA ARG A 32 -25.62 9.52 -3.72
C ARG A 32 -26.11 8.49 -2.71
N ASP A 33 -25.34 8.25 -1.64
CA ASP A 33 -25.59 7.18 -0.67
C ASP A 33 -25.71 5.80 -1.33
N GLU A 34 -25.12 5.62 -2.52
CA GLU A 34 -25.04 4.30 -3.15
C GLU A 34 -24.01 3.45 -2.41
N MET A 35 -24.38 2.20 -2.13
CA MET A 35 -23.50 1.28 -1.42
C MET A 35 -22.27 0.96 -2.28
N LEU A 36 -21.08 1.28 -1.75
CA LEU A 36 -19.82 0.92 -2.38
C LEU A 36 -19.58 -0.58 -2.20
N GLY A 37 -19.45 -1.28 -3.32
CA GLY A 37 -19.15 -2.69 -3.35
C GLY A 37 -17.67 -2.98 -3.11
N PHE A 38 -17.33 -4.25 -2.91
CA PHE A 38 -15.95 -4.71 -2.78
C PHE A 38 -15.05 -4.30 -3.97
N SER A 39 -15.60 -4.35 -5.19
CA SER A 39 -14.90 -3.90 -6.41
C SER A 39 -14.49 -2.44 -6.34
N ASP A 40 -15.35 -1.59 -5.79
CA ASP A 40 -15.13 -0.15 -5.70
C ASP A 40 -13.97 0.16 -4.76
N TRP A 41 -13.85 -0.59 -3.66
CA TRP A 41 -12.77 -0.46 -2.68
C TRP A 41 -11.41 -0.93 -3.19
N ILE A 42 -11.37 -2.02 -3.98
CA ILE A 42 -10.10 -2.63 -4.42
C ILE A 42 -9.58 -2.04 -5.73
N ALA A 43 -10.45 -1.47 -6.57
CA ALA A 43 -10.05 -0.95 -7.88
C ALA A 43 -8.94 0.11 -7.79
N ILE A 44 -9.03 1.06 -6.84
CA ILE A 44 -8.04 2.13 -6.69
C ILE A 44 -6.66 1.58 -6.27
N PRO A 45 -6.53 0.78 -5.18
CA PRO A 45 -5.26 0.15 -4.83
C PRO A 45 -4.62 -0.64 -5.97
N LEU A 46 -5.39 -1.41 -6.74
CA LEU A 46 -4.86 -2.18 -7.87
C LEU A 46 -4.28 -1.28 -8.97
N LEU A 47 -4.99 -0.21 -9.32
CA LEU A 47 -4.50 0.76 -10.30
C LEU A 47 -3.25 1.49 -9.80
N LEU A 48 -3.19 1.83 -8.50
CA LEU A 48 -2.02 2.45 -7.90
C LEU A 48 -0.79 1.52 -7.91
N ILE A 49 -0.97 0.22 -7.63
CA ILE A 49 0.10 -0.77 -7.75
C ILE A 49 0.67 -0.76 -9.18
N PHE A 50 -0.21 -0.84 -10.19
CA PHE A 50 0.22 -0.81 -11.59
C PHE A 50 0.91 0.51 -11.97
N PHE A 51 0.36 1.64 -11.53
CA PHE A 51 0.90 2.98 -11.80
C PHE A 51 2.29 3.17 -11.20
N PHE A 52 2.46 2.92 -9.90
CA PHE A 52 3.75 3.10 -9.23
C PHE A 52 4.80 2.08 -9.67
N ASN A 53 4.41 0.86 -10.01
CA ASN A 53 5.34 -0.13 -10.56
C ASN A 53 5.87 0.35 -11.93
N THR A 54 4.98 0.79 -12.82
CA THR A 54 5.34 1.34 -14.13
C THR A 54 6.19 2.62 -14.00
N LEU A 55 5.93 3.47 -13.00
CA LEU A 55 6.76 4.63 -12.71
C LEU A 55 8.18 4.22 -12.32
N THR A 56 8.29 3.30 -11.36
CA THR A 56 9.54 2.94 -10.70
C THR A 56 10.47 2.14 -11.61
N TRP A 57 9.95 1.15 -12.32
CA TRP A 57 10.77 0.19 -13.07
C TRP A 57 10.65 0.38 -14.58
N ASN A 58 11.73 0.15 -15.33
CA ASN A 58 11.71 0.11 -16.80
C ASN A 58 11.81 -1.31 -17.35
N SER A 59 12.39 -2.23 -16.60
CA SER A 59 12.45 -3.66 -16.91
C SER A 59 12.55 -4.49 -15.63
N GLU A 60 12.24 -5.79 -15.72
CA GLU A 60 12.49 -6.72 -14.61
C GLU A 60 13.98 -6.90 -14.30
N GLU A 61 14.85 -6.73 -15.31
CA GLU A 61 16.31 -6.78 -15.13
C GLU A 61 16.77 -5.67 -14.18
N GLU A 62 16.32 -4.43 -14.40
CA GLU A 62 16.63 -3.28 -13.53
C GLU A 62 16.16 -3.52 -12.08
N GLN A 63 15.06 -4.24 -11.90
CA GLN A 63 14.55 -4.59 -10.58
C GLN A 63 15.42 -5.64 -9.86
N LYS A 64 16.04 -6.55 -10.62
CA LYS A 64 16.87 -7.65 -10.11
C LYS A 64 18.34 -7.25 -9.91
N ASP A 65 18.78 -6.18 -10.56
CA ASP A 65 20.10 -5.59 -10.37
C ASP A 65 20.34 -5.20 -8.90
N GLU A 66 21.61 -5.10 -8.49
CA GLU A 66 22.00 -4.79 -7.11
C GLU A 66 21.32 -3.53 -6.56
N ARG A 67 21.22 -2.49 -7.39
CA ARG A 67 20.53 -1.24 -7.03
C ARG A 67 19.02 -1.46 -6.86
N GLY A 68 18.41 -2.24 -7.74
CA GLY A 68 16.97 -2.57 -7.68
C GLY A 68 16.62 -3.37 -6.42
N GLN A 69 17.47 -4.34 -6.05
CA GLN A 69 17.33 -5.09 -4.80
C GLN A 69 17.48 -4.20 -3.58
N LEU A 70 18.47 -3.29 -3.58
CA LEU A 70 18.66 -2.34 -2.48
C LEU A 70 17.46 -1.41 -2.30
N ILE A 71 16.89 -0.90 -3.41
CA ILE A 71 15.65 -0.09 -3.39
C ILE A 71 14.52 -0.89 -2.78
N THR A 72 14.30 -2.12 -3.26
CA THR A 72 13.22 -3.01 -2.78
C THR A 72 13.36 -3.33 -1.29
N TYR A 73 14.57 -3.62 -0.82
CA TYR A 73 14.82 -3.93 0.59
C TYR A 73 14.58 -2.71 1.51
N LYS A 74 15.10 -1.54 1.13
CA LYS A 74 14.90 -0.31 1.90
C LYS A 74 13.44 0.13 1.90
N SER A 75 12.78 0.10 0.73
CA SER A 75 11.38 0.50 0.61
C SER A 75 10.45 -0.46 1.35
N ALA A 76 10.76 -1.75 1.42
CA ALA A 76 9.99 -2.71 2.21
C ALA A 76 10.01 -2.35 3.71
N LYS A 77 11.17 -1.99 4.27
CA LYS A 77 11.26 -1.57 5.68
C LYS A 77 10.53 -0.25 5.93
N ILE A 78 10.65 0.72 5.03
CA ILE A 78 9.92 2.00 5.12
C ILE A 78 8.40 1.76 5.02
N GLY A 79 7.97 0.97 4.04
CA GLY A 79 6.57 0.64 3.81
C GLY A 79 5.93 -0.09 4.99
N TYR A 80 6.67 -1.01 5.62
CA TYR A 80 6.24 -1.67 6.85
C TYR A 80 5.96 -0.66 7.98
N PHE A 81 6.88 0.28 8.25
CA PHE A 81 6.67 1.29 9.29
C PHE A 81 5.56 2.28 8.93
N ALA A 82 5.46 2.67 7.66
CA ALA A 82 4.37 3.52 7.19
C ALA A 82 3.00 2.86 7.40
N LEU A 83 2.88 1.55 7.10
CA LEU A 83 1.66 0.78 7.33
C LEU A 83 1.35 0.65 8.83
N LEU A 84 2.37 0.39 9.66
CA LEU A 84 2.21 0.31 11.11
C LEU A 84 1.69 1.63 11.69
N ILE A 85 2.24 2.76 11.25
CA ILE A 85 1.77 4.10 11.65
C ILE A 85 0.32 4.32 11.19
N LEU A 86 -0.02 3.93 9.96
CA LEU A 86 -1.39 4.07 9.45
C LEU A 86 -2.39 3.25 10.27
N ILE A 87 -2.06 1.99 10.57
CA ILE A 87 -2.89 1.12 11.44
C ILE A 87 -3.07 1.76 12.81
N PHE A 88 -1.99 2.30 13.39
CA PHE A 88 -2.06 2.98 14.68
C PHE A 88 -2.95 4.23 14.64
N ILE A 89 -2.84 5.06 13.60
CA ILE A 89 -3.70 6.24 13.43
C ILE A 89 -5.17 5.82 13.33
N VAL A 90 -5.49 4.81 12.52
CA VAL A 90 -6.87 4.30 12.39
C VAL A 90 -7.37 3.78 13.73
N PHE A 91 -6.54 3.03 14.46
CA PHE A 91 -6.88 2.54 15.79
C PHE A 91 -7.20 3.67 16.76
N VAL A 92 -6.37 4.71 16.81
CA VAL A 92 -6.62 5.89 17.65
C VAL A 92 -7.90 6.60 17.23
N ILE A 93 -8.14 6.84 15.94
CA ILE A 93 -9.37 7.52 15.48
C ILE A 93 -10.63 6.76 15.89
N VAL A 94 -10.60 5.43 15.78
CA VAL A 94 -11.77 4.58 16.08
C VAL A 94 -11.99 4.42 17.58
N GLU A 95 -10.94 4.21 18.38
CA GLU A 95 -11.06 3.92 19.81
C GLU A 95 -11.04 5.17 20.70
N PHE A 96 -10.42 6.27 20.27
CA PHE A 96 -10.30 7.50 21.09
C PHE A 96 -11.65 8.09 21.55
N PRO A 97 -12.71 8.13 20.72
CA PRO A 97 -14.04 8.56 21.17
C PRO A 97 -14.62 7.68 22.29
N MET A 98 -14.15 6.43 22.41
CA MET A 98 -14.62 5.43 23.37
C MET A 98 -13.68 5.26 24.56
N LYS A 99 -12.80 6.22 24.85
CA LYS A 99 -11.72 6.12 25.86
C LYS A 99 -12.09 5.59 27.26
N ASN A 100 -13.36 5.68 27.66
CA ASN A 100 -13.86 5.23 28.96
C ASN A 100 -14.53 3.84 28.90
N GLN A 101 -14.50 3.20 27.74
CA GLN A 101 -15.05 1.88 27.48
C GLN A 101 -13.90 0.91 27.15
N PRO A 102 -14.10 -0.40 27.35
CA PRO A 102 -13.15 -1.39 26.86
C PRO A 102 -12.99 -1.26 25.34
N ILE A 103 -11.81 -1.60 24.84
CA ILE A 103 -11.49 -1.63 23.40
C ILE A 103 -12.57 -2.44 22.68
N GLN A 104 -13.21 -1.84 21.68
CA GLN A 104 -14.27 -2.53 20.95
C GLN A 104 -13.70 -3.29 19.73
N ASN A 105 -12.73 -2.71 19.05
CA ASN A 105 -12.13 -3.27 17.84
C ASN A 105 -10.94 -4.16 18.17
N TYR A 106 -11.21 -5.27 18.87
CA TYR A 106 -10.22 -6.31 19.15
C TYR A 106 -9.44 -6.78 17.91
N PRO A 107 -10.06 -6.99 16.73
CA PRO A 107 -9.30 -7.39 15.54
C PRO A 107 -8.21 -6.39 15.14
N LEU A 108 -8.52 -5.09 15.17
CA LEU A 108 -7.58 -4.02 14.81
C LEU A 108 -6.45 -3.92 15.85
N PHE A 109 -6.80 -4.04 17.13
CA PHE A 109 -5.82 -4.07 18.21
C PHE A 109 -4.87 -5.27 18.10
N ILE A 110 -5.39 -6.47 17.83
CA ILE A 110 -4.60 -7.68 17.64
C ILE A 110 -3.65 -7.52 16.44
N VAL A 111 -4.13 -6.96 15.32
CA VAL A 111 -3.29 -6.68 14.14
C VAL A 111 -2.18 -5.68 14.47
N LEU A 112 -2.47 -4.63 15.23
CA LEU A 112 -1.45 -3.67 15.68
C LEU A 112 -0.38 -4.34 16.55
N CYS A 113 -0.79 -5.14 17.55
CA CYS A 113 0.12 -5.90 18.40
C CYS A 113 0.96 -6.89 17.59
N ALA A 114 0.34 -7.63 16.66
CA ALA A 114 1.03 -8.56 15.77
C ALA A 114 2.03 -7.82 14.87
N ALA A 115 1.63 -6.67 14.29
CA ALA A 115 2.49 -5.87 13.45
C ALA A 115 3.80 -5.53 14.16
N ILE A 116 3.76 -5.05 15.40
CA ILE A 116 4.95 -4.69 16.20
C ILE A 116 5.93 -5.87 16.37
N VAL A 117 5.41 -7.10 16.51
CA VAL A 117 6.23 -8.31 16.74
C VAL A 117 6.73 -8.94 15.44
N ILE A 118 6.03 -8.75 14.32
CA ILE A 118 6.36 -9.41 13.05
C ILE A 118 7.78 -9.05 12.56
N LEU A 119 8.17 -7.77 12.56
CA LEU A 119 9.49 -7.38 12.07
C LEU A 119 10.64 -8.01 12.87
N PRO A 120 10.70 -7.90 14.22
CA PRO A 120 11.79 -8.53 14.97
C PRO A 120 11.80 -10.06 14.84
N VAL A 121 10.63 -10.70 14.72
CA VAL A 121 10.56 -12.16 14.45
C VAL A 121 11.14 -12.49 13.08
N CYS A 122 10.77 -11.75 12.04
CA CYS A 122 11.33 -11.94 10.69
C CYS A 122 12.84 -11.68 10.67
N GLU A 123 13.32 -10.61 11.30
CA GLU A 123 14.75 -10.29 11.42
C GLU A 123 15.51 -11.41 12.16
N TRP A 124 14.93 -11.96 13.23
CA TRP A 124 15.50 -13.10 13.95
C TRP A 124 15.58 -14.36 13.08
N ILE A 125 14.50 -14.73 12.38
CA ILE A 125 14.49 -15.90 11.46
C ILE A 125 15.56 -15.75 10.37
N VAL A 126 15.63 -14.59 9.74
CA VAL A 126 16.60 -14.33 8.65
C VAL A 126 18.03 -14.35 9.19
N SER A 127 18.28 -13.78 10.37
CA SER A 127 19.62 -13.76 10.98
C SER A 127 20.18 -15.16 11.23
N ARG A 128 19.33 -16.16 11.54
CA ARG A 128 19.73 -17.56 11.73
C ARG A 128 20.09 -18.28 10.43
N ARG A 129 19.62 -17.80 9.28
CA ARG A 129 19.94 -18.38 7.97
C ARG A 129 21.27 -17.84 7.41
N HIS A 130 21.71 -16.67 7.87
CA HIS A 130 22.93 -16.00 7.43
C HIS A 130 24.09 -16.03 8.45
N ARG A 131 23.90 -16.74 9.58
CA ARG A 131 24.96 -17.12 10.53
C ARG A 131 25.30 -18.58 10.36
#